data_AF-A0A7G8G1G3-F1
#
_entry.id   AF-A0A7G8G1G3-F1
#
_cell.length_a   1.000
_cell.length_b   1.000
_cell.length_c   1.000
_cell.angle_alpha   90.00
_cell.angle_beta   90.00
_cell.angle_gamma   90.00
#
_symmetry.space_group_name_H-M   'P 1'
#
loop_
_entity.id
_entity.type
_entity.pdbx_description
1 polymer ?
#
loop_
_entity_poly.entity_id
_entity_poly.type
_entity_poly.pdbx_seq_one_letter_code
_entity_poly.pdbx_strand_id
1 'polypeptide(L)'
;MNSDVQQIPVFYAGGWVGKGLFRNCPDDSVVLGFSHASWSPSVPTDQGWESIVQLGYQVAFGDNVTLQPNLQWVFNPSGTGSVPDALVLGMQMSFLF
;
A
#
# COMPACT_ATOMS: atom_id res chain seq x y z
N MET A 1 -15.57 5.71 -19.87
CA MET A 1 -15.68 5.96 -18.42
C MET A 1 -15.87 7.45 -18.24
N ASN A 2 -16.88 7.87 -17.47
CA ASN A 2 -17.28 9.28 -17.34
C ASN A 2 -16.46 9.94 -16.21
N SER A 3 -15.61 10.90 -16.56
CA SER A 3 -14.67 11.57 -15.66
C SER A 3 -15.27 12.74 -14.87
N ASP A 4 -16.57 13.00 -15.02
CA ASP A 4 -17.26 14.17 -14.43
C ASP A 4 -17.76 13.94 -12.99
N VAL A 5 -17.77 12.69 -12.51
CA VAL A 5 -18.23 12.34 -11.15
C VAL A 5 -17.18 11.59 -10.31
N GLN A 6 -16.09 11.14 -10.93
CA GLN A 6 -15.07 10.31 -10.27
C GLN A 6 -13.79 11.11 -10.07
N GLN A 7 -13.45 11.41 -8.81
CA GLN A 7 -12.29 12.21 -8.44
C GLN A 7 -10.95 11.54 -8.78
N ILE A 8 -10.88 10.21 -8.70
CA ILE A 8 -9.72 9.39 -9.10
C ILE A 8 -10.13 8.54 -10.30
N PRO A 9 -10.14 9.10 -11.52
CA PRO A 9 -10.57 8.38 -12.72
C PRO A 9 -9.63 7.23 -13.09
N VAL A 10 -8.38 7.25 -12.59
CA VAL A 10 -7.37 6.27 -12.91
C VAL A 10 -6.71 5.79 -11.63
N PHE A 11 -6.91 4.51 -11.33
CA PHE A 11 -6.26 3.82 -10.22
C PHE A 11 -5.73 2.48 -10.72
N TYR A 12 -4.45 2.23 -10.49
CA TYR A 12 -3.83 0.94 -10.73
C TYR A 12 -3.13 0.50 -9.47
N ALA A 13 -3.35 -0.75 -9.09
CA ALA A 13 -2.62 -1.39 -8.00
C ALA A 13 -2.12 -2.75 -8.46
N GLY A 14 -0.95 -3.11 -7.98
CA GLY A 14 -0.33 -4.40 -8.22
C GLY A 14 0.52 -4.78 -7.03
N GLY A 15 0.80 -6.07 -6.90
CA GLY A 15 1.63 -6.55 -5.81
C GLY A 15 2.03 -7.98 -5.99
N TRP A 16 2.98 -8.38 -5.15
CA TRP A 16 3.50 -9.72 -5.06
C TRP A 16 3.52 -10.16 -3.60
N VAL A 17 3.15 -11.41 -3.37
CA VAL A 17 3.24 -12.06 -2.07
C VAL A 17 4.03 -13.34 -2.23
N GLY A 18 5.11 -13.49 -1.46
CA GLY A 18 5.91 -14.70 -1.41
C GLY A 18 5.90 -15.30 -0.02
N LYS A 19 5.39 -16.52 0.13
CA LYS A 19 5.43 -17.29 1.38
C LYS A 19 6.68 -18.18 1.42
N GLY A 20 7.33 -18.24 2.59
CA GLY A 20 8.42 -19.17 2.87
C GLY A 20 9.72 -18.89 2.13
N LEU A 21 10.02 -17.62 1.85
CA LEU A 21 11.22 -17.22 1.12
C LEU A 21 12.53 -17.50 1.87
N PHE A 22 12.46 -17.62 3.20
CA PHE A 22 13.60 -17.95 4.04
C PHE A 22 13.43 -19.35 4.64
N ARG A 23 14.50 -20.15 4.57
CA ARG A 23 14.49 -21.55 5.02
C ARG A 23 14.23 -21.70 6.53
N ASN A 24 14.61 -20.69 7.30
CA ASN A 24 14.37 -20.62 8.75
C ASN A 24 12.94 -20.17 9.12
N CYS A 25 12.19 -19.60 8.17
CA CYS A 25 10.84 -19.07 8.38
C CYS A 25 9.91 -19.46 7.21
N PRO A 26 9.56 -20.74 7.06
CA PRO A 26 8.76 -21.23 5.93
C PRO A 26 7.32 -20.70 5.94
N ASP A 27 6.80 -20.30 7.10
CA ASP A 27 5.43 -19.80 7.24
C ASP A 27 5.30 -18.29 7.12
N ASP A 28 6.41 -17.57 7.14
CA ASP A 28 6.43 -16.12 6.98
C ASP A 28 6.17 -15.74 5.52
N SER A 29 5.56 -14.57 5.31
CA SER A 29 5.24 -14.05 3.99
C SER A 29 5.77 -12.64 3.79
N VAL A 30 6.44 -12.39 2.66
CA VAL A 30 6.81 -11.03 2.24
C VAL A 30 5.75 -10.51 1.29
N VAL A 31 5.31 -9.27 1.52
CA VAL A 31 4.34 -8.57 0.69
C VAL A 31 5.03 -7.36 0.08
N LEU A 32 4.94 -7.22 -1.24
CA LEU A 32 5.36 -6.04 -1.98
C LEU A 32 4.14 -5.51 -2.73
N GLY A 33 3.77 -4.25 -2.48
CA GLY A 33 2.62 -3.60 -3.09
C GLY A 33 3.02 -2.29 -3.74
N PHE A 34 2.33 -1.95 -4.81
CA PHE A 34 2.40 -0.65 -5.45
C PHE A 34 1.00 -0.23 -5.85
N SER A 35 0.65 1.02 -5.58
CA SER A 35 -0.56 1.64 -6.09
C SER A 35 -0.26 3.03 -6.63
N HIS A 36 -0.91 3.37 -7.73
CA HIS A 36 -0.85 4.67 -8.37
C HIS A 36 -2.27 5.17 -8.62
N ALA A 37 -2.55 6.38 -8.16
CA ALA A 37 -3.78 7.10 -8.39
C ALA A 37 -3.47 8.41 -9.10
N SER A 38 -4.23 8.74 -10.14
CA SER A 38 -4.22 10.08 -10.72
C SER A 38 -5.61 10.68 -10.71
N TRP A 39 -5.65 11.98 -10.44
CA TRP A 39 -6.89 12.74 -10.32
C TRP A 39 -7.35 13.26 -11.69
N SER A 40 -8.67 13.48 -11.81
CA SER A 40 -9.25 13.98 -13.06
C SER A 40 -8.88 15.45 -13.27
N PRO A 41 -8.44 15.86 -14.49
CA PRO A 41 -8.23 17.27 -14.82
C PRO A 41 -9.50 18.12 -14.70
N SER A 42 -10.68 17.48 -14.64
CA SER A 42 -11.99 18.13 -14.50
C SER A 42 -12.30 18.57 -13.06
N VAL A 43 -11.54 18.10 -12.06
CA VAL A 43 -11.72 18.51 -10.67
C VAL A 43 -10.92 19.80 -10.46
N PRO A 44 -11.53 20.88 -9.94
CA PRO A 44 -10.85 22.14 -9.65
C PRO A 44 -10.03 22.04 -8.36
N THR A 45 -9.14 21.06 -8.30
CA THR A 45 -8.14 20.88 -7.24
C THR A 45 -6.78 20.73 -7.92
N ASP A 46 -5.73 21.33 -7.36
CA ASP A 46 -4.32 21.23 -7.86
C ASP A 46 -3.73 19.80 -7.68
N GLN A 47 -4.58 18.77 -7.72
CA GLN A 47 -4.22 17.39 -7.43
C GLN A 47 -3.82 16.68 -8.72
N GLY A 48 -2.55 16.28 -8.82
CA GLY A 48 -2.00 15.57 -9.97
C GLY A 48 -2.07 14.06 -9.82
N TRP A 49 -1.21 13.50 -8.96
CA TRP A 49 -1.04 12.06 -8.81
C TRP A 49 -0.48 11.71 -7.43
N GLU A 50 -0.78 10.51 -6.95
CA GLU A 50 -0.29 9.95 -5.69
C GLU A 50 0.12 8.51 -5.96
N SER A 51 1.30 8.14 -5.47
CA SER A 51 1.77 6.76 -5.54
C SER A 51 2.12 6.25 -4.16
N ILE A 52 1.85 4.98 -3.92
CA ILE A 52 2.19 4.33 -2.66
C ILE A 52 2.96 3.06 -2.99
N VAL A 53 4.15 2.93 -2.42
CA VAL A 53 4.91 1.68 -2.40
C VAL A 53 4.78 1.08 -1.02
N GLN A 54 4.47 -0.20 -0.93
CA GLN A 54 4.28 -0.90 0.33
C GLN A 54 5.20 -2.13 0.39
N LEU A 55 5.84 -2.29 1.54
CA LEU A 55 6.62 -3.48 1.88
C LEU A 55 6.11 -3.99 3.22
N GLY A 56 5.64 -5.24 3.24
CA GLY A 56 5.18 -5.92 4.44
C GLY A 56 5.98 -7.20 4.67
N TYR A 57 6.15 -7.55 5.94
CA TYR A 57 6.67 -8.86 6.35
C TYR A 57 5.72 -9.45 7.38
N GLN A 58 5.01 -10.51 7.03
CA GLN A 58 4.13 -11.23 7.93
C GLN A 58 4.89 -12.38 8.58
N VAL A 59 5.00 -12.31 9.91
CA VAL A 59 5.51 -13.36 10.78
C VAL A 59 4.35 -14.19 11.30
N ALA A 60 4.39 -15.50 11.08
CA ALA A 60 3.40 -16.42 11.60
C ALA A 60 3.92 -17.07 12.90
N PHE A 61 3.20 -16.88 14.00
CA PHE A 61 3.48 -17.51 15.28
C PHE A 61 2.50 -18.68 15.46
N GLY A 62 2.87 -19.82 14.86
CA GLY A 62 1.96 -20.96 14.72
C GLY A 62 0.76 -20.62 13.83
N ASP A 63 -0.35 -21.32 14.02
CA ASP A 63 -1.54 -21.17 13.17
C ASP A 63 -2.54 -20.11 13.66
N ASN A 64 -2.33 -19.57 14.87
CA ASN A 64 -3.32 -18.73 15.55
C ASN A 64 -2.97 -17.25 15.59
N VAL A 65 -1.70 -16.89 15.45
CA VAL A 65 -1.24 -15.50 15.62
C VAL A 65 -0.35 -15.10 14.47
N THR A 66 -0.64 -13.95 13.85
CA THR A 66 0.25 -13.37 12.85
C THR A 66 0.54 -11.91 13.16
N LEU A 67 1.78 -11.51 12.89
CA LEU A 67 2.26 -10.14 13.05
C LEU A 67 2.84 -9.67 11.72
N GLN A 68 2.34 -8.55 11.21
CA GLN A 68 2.78 -7.98 9.95
C GLN A 68 3.22 -6.53 10.12
N PRO A 69 4.49 -6.27 10.47
CA PRO A 69 5.09 -4.98 10.19
C PRO A 69 4.95 -4.62 8.71
N ASN A 70 4.62 -3.36 8.44
CA ASN A 70 4.57 -2.81 7.11
C ASN A 70 5.23 -1.43 7.07
N LEU A 71 5.83 -1.14 5.92
CA LEU A 71 6.40 0.14 5.56
C LEU A 71 5.67 0.61 4.31
N GLN A 72 5.12 1.81 4.35
CA GLN A 72 4.46 2.42 3.20
C GLN A 72 5.14 3.75 2.90
N TRP A 73 5.58 3.90 1.67
CA TRP A 73 6.13 5.16 1.18
C TRP A 73 5.10 5.79 0.26
N VAL A 74 4.54 6.91 0.71
CA VAL A 74 3.53 7.70 0.01
C VAL A 74 4.22 8.87 -0.67
N PHE A 75 4.17 8.89 -2.00
CA PHE A 75 4.69 9.96 -2.84
C PHE A 75 3.58 10.93 -3.18
N ASN A 76 3.86 12.22 -3.03
CA ASN A 76 2.92 13.31 -3.29
C ASN A 76 1.54 13.09 -2.62
N PRO A 77 1.49 12.98 -1.28
CA PRO A 77 0.25 12.75 -0.56
C PRO A 77 -0.80 13.82 -0.86
N SER A 78 -2.05 13.37 -1.06
CA SER A 78 -3.18 14.20 -1.50
C SER A 78 -3.03 14.82 -2.90
N GLY A 79 -2.00 14.47 -3.67
CA GLY A 79 -1.82 14.90 -5.06
C GLY A 79 -1.42 16.36 -5.29
N THR A 80 -1.41 17.19 -4.24
CA THR A 80 -1.28 18.66 -4.33
C THR A 80 0.14 19.19 -4.55
N GLY A 81 1.17 18.33 -4.48
CA GLY A 81 2.58 18.72 -4.55
C GLY A 81 3.08 19.56 -3.37
N SER A 82 2.17 19.93 -2.45
CA SER A 82 2.41 20.84 -1.34
C SER A 82 2.80 20.10 -0.06
N VAL A 83 2.54 18.80 0.00
CA VAL A 83 2.86 17.94 1.14
C VAL A 83 4.08 17.08 0.76
N PRO A 84 5.14 17.08 1.58
CA PRO A 84 6.30 16.24 1.32
C PRO A 84 5.96 14.76 1.41
N ASP A 85 6.76 13.93 0.72
CA ASP A 85 6.61 12.48 0.74
C ASP A 85 6.58 11.94 2.17
N ALA A 86 5.66 11.01 2.42
CA ALA A 86 5.45 10.44 3.75
C ALA A 86 5.95 9.00 3.81
N LEU A 87 6.75 8.70 4.83
CA LEU A 87 7.14 7.34 5.18
C LEU A 87 6.31 6.91 6.39
N VAL A 88 5.48 5.88 6.21
CA VAL A 88 4.58 5.35 7.22
C VAL A 88 5.08 3.98 7.66
N LEU A 89 5.30 3.83 8.96
CA LEU A 89 5.59 2.57 9.61
C LEU A 89 4.34 2.09 10.33
N GLY A 90 3.89 0.88 10.01
CA GLY A 90 2.71 0.26 10.58
C GLY A 90 3.01 -1.14 11.10
N MET A 91 2.13 -1.64 11.97
CA MET A 91 2.12 -3.02 12.40
C MET A 91 0.67 -3.51 12.45
N GLN A 92 0.41 -4.63 11.79
CA GLN A 92 -0.87 -5.32 11.84
C GLN A 92 -0.72 -6.61 12.63
N MET A 93 -1.72 -6.96 13.41
CA MET A 93 -1.73 -8.19 14.22
C MET A 93 -3.06 -8.90 13.98
N SER A 94 -3.03 -10.20 13.73
CA SER A 94 -4.22 -11.03 13.56
C SER A 94 -4.21 -12.18 14.55
N PHE A 95 -5.40 -12.49 15.07
CA PHE A 95 -5.63 -13.59 16.00
C PHE A 95 -6.79 -14.44 15.48
N LEU A 96 -6.58 -15.76 15.45
CA LEU A 96 -7.62 -16.75 15.18
C LEU A 96 -7.98 -17.47 16.50
N PHE A 97 -9.26 -17.43 16.86
CA PHE A 97 -9.83 -18.07 18.06
C PHE A 97 -10.71 -19.26 17.70
#